data_AF-A0A7J2GYX9-F1
#
_entry.id   AF-A0A7J2GYX9-F1
#
_cell.length_a   1.000
_cell.length_b   1.000
_cell.length_c   1.000
_cell.angle_alpha   90.00
_cell.angle_beta   90.00
_cell.angle_gamma   90.00
#
_symmetry.space_group_name_H-M   'P 1'
#
loop_
_entity.id
_entity.type
_entity.pdbx_description
1 polymer ?
#
loop_
_entity_poly.entity_id
_entity_poly.type
_entity_poly.pdbx_seq_one_letter_code
_entity_poly.pdbx_strand_id
1 'polypeptide(L)'
;YDLCTGCGACGAVCPVGAIRFRNEKVGEFFVNKIDENFWLATGRSKAGVTETGPIVSEVKSRAIKLAREKEADFLIIDTAPGTHCNVIQALLGVDKVYAVTEPTPLGAHDLSLILELLQKMKVPFEIVLNKADVGDRREIEKVAERFNTRISVEIPYSEELIKAYCEKDLRRVVGLLMSGGNEG
;
A
#
# COMPACT_ATOMS: atom_id res chain seq x y z
N TYR A 1 28.29 -9.63 4.85
CA TYR A 1 27.22 -10.65 4.92
C TYR A 1 25.87 -10.06 4.54
N ASP A 2 25.63 -8.76 4.76
CA ASP A 2 24.33 -8.09 4.53
C ASP A 2 24.00 -7.63 3.10
N LEU A 3 24.76 -8.06 2.09
CA LEU A 3 24.50 -7.69 0.68
C LEU A 3 23.64 -8.72 -0.08
N CYS A 4 23.41 -9.89 0.52
CA CYS A 4 22.62 -10.96 -0.09
C CYS A 4 21.15 -10.86 0.32
N THR A 5 20.24 -10.86 -0.66
CA THR A 5 18.78 -10.83 -0.43
C THR A 5 18.18 -12.21 -0.24
N GLY A 6 18.99 -13.27 -0.25
CA GLY A 6 18.51 -14.64 -0.03
C GLY A 6 17.68 -15.22 -1.18
N CYS A 7 17.77 -14.67 -2.40
CA CYS A 7 16.95 -15.09 -3.55
C CYS A 7 17.21 -16.53 -4.05
N GLY A 8 18.28 -17.17 -3.60
CA GLY A 8 18.61 -18.56 -3.96
C GLY A 8 19.24 -18.77 -5.34
N ALA A 9 19.36 -17.72 -6.16
CA ALA A 9 19.92 -17.82 -7.52
C ALA A 9 21.33 -18.42 -7.53
N CYS A 10 22.18 -18.04 -6.58
CA CYS A 10 23.54 -18.56 -6.46
C CYS A 10 23.57 -20.08 -6.20
N GLY A 11 22.68 -20.60 -5.37
CA GLY A 11 22.56 -22.04 -5.12
C GLY A 11 22.00 -22.79 -6.32
N ALA A 12 21.04 -22.19 -7.04
CA ALA A 12 20.46 -22.78 -8.24
C ALA A 12 21.48 -22.96 -9.38
N VAL A 13 22.46 -22.04 -9.52
CA VAL A 13 23.49 -22.12 -10.55
C VAL A 13 24.76 -22.86 -10.11
N CYS A 14 24.86 -23.32 -8.86
CA CYS A 14 26.09 -23.90 -8.32
C CYS A 14 26.24 -25.38 -8.76
N PRO A 15 27.18 -25.71 -9.67
CA PRO A 15 27.29 -27.08 -10.21
C PRO A 15 27.84 -28.09 -9.20
N VAL A 16 28.56 -27.61 -8.18
CA VAL A 16 29.23 -28.44 -7.16
C VAL A 16 28.44 -28.50 -5.84
N GLY A 17 27.29 -27.83 -5.75
CA GLY A 17 26.45 -27.85 -4.54
C GLY A 17 27.12 -27.24 -3.30
N ALA A 18 28.00 -26.26 -3.47
CA ALA A 18 28.74 -25.65 -2.37
C ALA A 18 27.87 -24.76 -1.45
N ILE A 19 26.70 -24.33 -1.92
CA ILE A 19 25.83 -23.39 -1.22
C ILE A 19 24.73 -24.16 -0.49
N ARG A 20 24.60 -23.91 0.82
CA ARG A 20 23.55 -24.49 1.67
C ARG A 20 22.60 -23.41 2.14
N PHE A 21 21.30 -23.69 2.07
CA PHE A 21 20.26 -22.80 2.58
C PHE A 21 19.85 -23.22 3.99
N ARG A 22 19.60 -22.24 4.84
CA ARG A 22 19.02 -22.44 6.17
C ARG A 22 17.72 -21.67 6.24
N ASN A 23 16.68 -22.31 6.76
CA ASN A 23 15.45 -21.61 7.08
C ASN A 23 15.68 -20.76 8.33
N GLU A 24 15.38 -19.47 8.21
CA GLU A 24 15.35 -18.54 9.34
C GLU A 24 13.95 -17.95 9.46
N LYS A 25 13.45 -17.87 10.71
CA LYS A 25 12.23 -17.11 11.00
C LYS A 25 12.56 -15.62 10.90
N VAL A 26 12.12 -15.00 9.80
CA VAL A 26 12.34 -13.58 9.49
C VAL A 26 11.20 -12.66 9.95
N GLY A 27 10.06 -13.23 10.38
CA GLY A 27 8.93 -12.45 10.83
C GLY A 27 7.79 -13.29 11.41
N GLU A 28 6.69 -12.60 11.71
CA GLU A 28 5.47 -13.14 12.29
C GLU A 28 4.26 -12.57 11.54
N PHE A 29 3.17 -13.34 11.52
CA PHE A 29 1.90 -12.97 10.91
C PHE A 29 0.81 -13.06 11.96
N PHE A 30 -0.06 -12.05 12.00
CA PHE A 30 -1.15 -11.93 12.96
C PHE A 30 -2.47 -11.73 12.23
N VAL A 31 -3.53 -12.28 12.79
CA VAL A 31 -4.91 -12.08 12.33
C VAL A 31 -5.75 -11.67 13.53
N ASN A 32 -6.48 -10.56 13.40
CA ASN A 32 -7.36 -10.05 14.42
C ASN A 32 -8.75 -9.83 13.82
N LYS A 33 -9.79 -10.39 14.44
CA LYS A 33 -11.18 -10.02 14.16
C LYS A 33 -11.47 -8.72 14.89
N ILE A 34 -11.73 -7.64 14.17
CA ILE A 34 -12.04 -6.32 14.75
C ILE A 34 -13.52 -6.22 15.05
N ASP A 35 -14.36 -6.64 14.11
CA ASP A 35 -15.81 -6.84 14.28
C ASP A 35 -16.31 -7.95 13.35
N GLU A 36 -17.63 -8.10 13.18
CA GLU A 36 -18.21 -9.15 12.33
C GLU A 36 -17.78 -9.07 10.87
N ASN A 37 -17.54 -7.86 10.34
CA ASN A 37 -17.26 -7.62 8.92
C ASN A 37 -15.84 -7.12 8.66
N PHE A 38 -15.03 -6.91 9.70
CA PHE A 38 -13.68 -6.37 9.57
C PHE A 38 -12.63 -7.25 10.24
N TRP A 39 -11.70 -7.75 9.41
CA TRP A 39 -10.54 -8.53 9.82
C TRP A 39 -9.26 -7.77 9.48
N LEU A 40 -8.31 -7.78 10.41
CA LEU A 40 -7.01 -7.14 10.26
C LEU A 40 -5.91 -8.21 10.24
N ALA A 41 -5.24 -8.33 9.10
CA ALA A 41 -4.07 -9.19 8.90
C ALA A 41 -2.80 -8.33 8.87
N THR A 42 -1.81 -8.65 9.72
CA THR A 42 -0.56 -7.87 9.80
C THR A 42 0.67 -8.76 9.80
N GLY A 43 1.77 -8.22 9.31
CA GLY A 43 3.10 -8.81 9.40
C GLY A 43 4.03 -8.00 10.28
N ARG A 44 4.91 -8.67 11.00
CA ARG A 44 6.00 -8.03 11.76
C ARG A 44 7.32 -8.70 11.42
N SER A 45 8.29 -7.93 10.93
CA SER A 45 9.64 -8.43 10.75
C SER A 45 10.35 -8.64 12.09
N LYS A 46 11.28 -9.59 12.12
CA LYS A 46 12.24 -9.72 13.21
C LYS A 46 13.26 -8.58 13.11
N ALA A 47 13.70 -8.07 14.26
CA ALA A 47 14.74 -7.05 14.31
C ALA A 47 16.02 -7.52 13.60
N GLY A 48 16.64 -6.62 12.82
CA GLY A 48 17.87 -6.90 12.06
C GLY A 48 17.64 -7.58 10.70
N VAL A 49 16.39 -7.80 10.28
CA VAL A 49 16.11 -8.27 8.91
C VAL A 49 16.19 -7.09 7.93
N THR A 50 17.18 -7.13 7.05
CA THR A 50 17.43 -6.08 6.05
C THR A 50 16.44 -6.14 4.88
N GLU A 51 16.13 -7.35 4.39
CA GLU A 51 15.23 -7.55 3.25
C GLU A 51 13.83 -7.96 3.74
N THR A 52 12.86 -7.06 3.61
CA THR A 52 11.49 -7.26 4.12
C THR A 52 10.47 -7.58 3.02
N GLY A 53 10.85 -7.53 1.73
CA GLY A 53 9.97 -7.84 0.61
C GLY A 53 9.32 -9.24 0.70
N PRO A 54 10.06 -10.31 1.05
CA PRO A 54 9.48 -11.64 1.24
C PRO A 54 8.43 -11.69 2.36
N ILE A 55 8.58 -10.86 3.40
CA ILE A 55 7.61 -10.79 4.50
C ILE A 55 6.30 -10.18 3.99
N VAL A 56 6.38 -9.09 3.22
CA VAL A 56 5.18 -8.46 2.60
C VAL A 56 4.48 -9.46 1.68
N SER A 57 5.23 -10.18 0.84
CA SER A 57 4.69 -11.18 -0.07
C SER A 57 3.96 -12.30 0.68
N GLU A 58 4.55 -12.81 1.76
CA GLU A 58 3.96 -13.86 2.59
C GLU A 58 2.71 -13.37 3.33
N VAL A 59 2.74 -12.15 3.90
CA VAL A 59 1.58 -11.52 4.56
C VAL A 59 0.43 -11.36 3.57
N LYS A 60 0.70 -10.85 2.36
CA LYS A 60 -0.30 -10.71 1.29
C LYS A 60 -0.89 -12.06 0.90
N SER A 61 -0.05 -13.07 0.68
CA SER A 61 -0.49 -14.44 0.34
C SER A 61 -1.44 -15.01 1.38
N ARG A 62 -1.12 -14.84 2.68
CA ARG A 62 -1.98 -15.27 3.78
C ARG A 62 -3.26 -14.44 3.89
N ALA A 63 -3.20 -13.13 3.68
CA ALA A 63 -4.37 -12.26 3.67
C ALA A 63 -5.35 -12.63 2.55
N ILE A 64 -4.85 -13.01 1.36
CA ILE A 64 -5.69 -13.50 0.25
C ILE A 64 -6.41 -14.80 0.64
N LYS A 65 -5.72 -15.74 1.33
CA LYS A 65 -6.35 -16.97 1.82
C LYS A 65 -7.43 -16.67 2.85
N LEU A 66 -7.12 -15.80 3.82
CA LEU A 66 -8.08 -15.36 4.83
C LEU A 66 -9.32 -14.71 4.19
N ALA A 67 -9.13 -13.83 3.21
CA ALA A 67 -10.23 -13.16 2.50
C ALA A 67 -11.16 -14.18 1.83
N ARG A 68 -10.61 -15.23 1.21
CA ARG A 68 -11.40 -16.32 0.62
C ARG A 68 -12.13 -17.15 1.67
N GLU A 69 -11.46 -17.50 2.77
CA GLU A 69 -12.06 -18.25 3.89
C GLU A 69 -13.19 -17.49 4.58
N LYS A 70 -13.14 -16.17 4.56
CA LYS A 70 -14.16 -15.28 5.14
C LYS A 70 -15.18 -14.78 4.13
N GLU A 71 -15.07 -15.20 2.86
CA GLU A 71 -15.94 -14.72 1.77
C GLU A 71 -16.00 -13.19 1.72
N ALA A 72 -14.86 -12.53 1.96
CA ALA A 72 -14.79 -11.08 2.04
C ALA A 72 -15.00 -10.44 0.66
N ASP A 73 -15.84 -9.41 0.60
CA ASP A 73 -16.10 -8.63 -0.62
C ASP A 73 -14.84 -7.88 -1.10
N PHE A 74 -14.03 -7.39 -0.17
CA PHE A 74 -12.85 -6.58 -0.45
C PHE A 74 -11.66 -6.98 0.43
N LEU A 75 -10.47 -6.97 -0.18
CA LEU A 75 -9.19 -7.00 0.54
C LEU A 75 -8.46 -5.68 0.29
N ILE A 76 -8.35 -4.86 1.35
CA ILE A 76 -7.59 -3.61 1.31
C ILE A 76 -6.17 -3.89 1.77
N ILE A 77 -5.19 -3.48 0.96
CA ILE A 77 -3.77 -3.61 1.28
C ILE A 77 -3.20 -2.21 1.49
N ASP A 78 -2.82 -1.92 2.73
CA ASP A 78 -2.06 -0.71 3.06
C ASP A 78 -0.57 -0.92 2.72
N THR A 79 0.02 0.00 1.99
CA THR A 79 1.38 -0.13 1.44
C THR A 79 2.31 0.91 2.05
N ALA A 80 3.60 0.57 2.15
CA ALA A 80 4.62 1.56 2.45
C ALA A 80 4.67 2.68 1.37
N PRO A 81 5.19 3.87 1.70
CA PRO A 81 5.38 4.92 0.71
C PRO A 81 6.53 4.62 -0.27
N GLY A 82 6.54 5.29 -1.43
CA GLY A 82 7.61 5.20 -2.43
C GLY A 82 7.45 4.02 -3.41
N THR A 83 8.56 3.55 -3.97
CA THR A 83 8.57 2.57 -5.10
C THR A 83 9.52 1.39 -4.90
N HIS A 84 9.87 1.09 -3.65
CA HIS A 84 10.82 0.03 -3.29
C HIS A 84 10.18 -1.36 -3.28
N CYS A 85 10.97 -2.42 -3.06
CA CYS A 85 10.53 -3.81 -3.18
C CYS A 85 9.26 -4.14 -2.37
N ASN A 86 9.11 -3.59 -1.16
CA ASN A 86 7.93 -3.82 -0.34
C ASN A 86 6.65 -3.31 -1.02
N VAL A 87 6.71 -2.13 -1.65
CA VAL A 87 5.60 -1.55 -2.41
C VAL A 87 5.28 -2.43 -3.61
N ILE A 88 6.30 -2.82 -4.38
CA ILE A 88 6.12 -3.70 -5.55
C ILE A 88 5.44 -5.02 -5.13
N GLN A 89 5.90 -5.67 -4.05
CA GLN A 89 5.31 -6.91 -3.54
C GLN A 89 3.86 -6.72 -3.10
N ALA A 90 3.53 -5.59 -2.48
CA ALA A 90 2.15 -5.27 -2.12
C ALA A 90 1.25 -5.05 -3.35
N LEU A 91 1.78 -4.43 -4.42
CA LEU A 91 1.06 -4.12 -5.65
C LEU A 91 0.87 -5.32 -6.60
N LEU A 92 1.73 -6.35 -6.54
CA LEU A 92 1.68 -7.47 -7.50
C LEU A 92 0.34 -8.23 -7.46
N GLY A 93 -0.43 -8.19 -8.53
CA GLY A 93 -1.70 -8.92 -8.65
C GLY A 93 -2.85 -8.29 -7.87
N VAL A 94 -2.81 -6.98 -7.59
CA VAL A 94 -4.01 -6.24 -7.16
C VAL A 94 -4.86 -5.84 -8.36
N ASP A 95 -6.17 -5.73 -8.15
CA ASP A 95 -7.12 -5.36 -9.22
C ASP A 95 -7.12 -3.87 -9.53
N LYS A 96 -6.87 -3.03 -8.50
CA LYS A 96 -6.87 -1.57 -8.62
C LYS A 96 -6.06 -0.94 -7.49
N VAL A 97 -5.49 0.24 -7.77
CA VAL A 97 -4.74 1.05 -6.80
C VAL A 97 -5.35 2.44 -6.65
N TYR A 98 -5.49 2.89 -5.40
CA TYR A 98 -5.80 4.27 -5.06
C TYR A 98 -4.52 4.97 -4.64
N ALA A 99 -3.98 5.82 -5.51
CA ALA A 99 -2.78 6.58 -5.25
C ALA A 99 -3.14 7.83 -4.44
N VAL A 100 -2.89 7.79 -3.13
CA VAL A 100 -3.17 8.90 -2.22
C VAL A 100 -2.01 9.91 -2.27
N THR A 101 -2.31 11.19 -2.47
CA THR A 101 -1.32 12.28 -2.47
C THR A 101 -1.88 13.56 -1.85
N GLU A 102 -1.04 14.55 -1.62
CA GLU A 102 -1.41 15.89 -1.13
C GLU A 102 -0.98 16.95 -2.16
N PRO A 103 -1.68 18.10 -2.28
CA PRO A 103 -1.39 19.15 -3.28
C PRO A 103 -0.13 19.98 -2.91
N THR A 104 1.00 19.29 -2.81
CA THR A 104 2.32 19.82 -2.50
C THR A 104 3.33 19.42 -3.59
N PRO A 105 4.44 20.16 -3.77
CA PRO A 105 5.47 19.78 -4.75
C PRO A 105 6.05 18.37 -4.53
N LEU A 106 6.22 17.97 -3.27
CA LEU A 106 6.68 16.61 -2.93
C LEU A 106 5.60 15.57 -3.26
N GLY A 107 4.33 15.85 -2.93
CA GLY A 107 3.21 14.97 -3.27
C GLY A 107 3.06 14.77 -4.78
N ALA A 108 3.27 15.81 -5.59
CA ALA A 108 3.27 15.70 -7.05
C ALA A 108 4.44 14.84 -7.57
N HIS A 109 5.63 15.01 -7.00
CA HIS A 109 6.81 14.21 -7.35
C HIS A 109 6.60 12.72 -7.03
N ASP A 110 6.19 12.41 -5.80
CA ASP A 110 5.97 11.04 -5.34
C ASP A 110 4.82 10.38 -6.10
N LEU A 111 3.73 11.13 -6.36
CA LEU A 111 2.63 10.67 -7.20
C LEU A 111 3.13 10.30 -8.60
N SER A 112 3.94 11.16 -9.23
CA SER A 112 4.51 10.84 -10.54
C SER A 112 5.26 9.52 -10.52
N LEU A 113 6.14 9.30 -9.53
CA LEU A 113 6.96 8.08 -9.44
C LEU A 113 6.10 6.81 -9.28
N ILE A 114 5.07 6.86 -8.41
CA ILE A 114 4.21 5.69 -8.21
C ILE A 114 3.34 5.41 -9.43
N LEU A 115 2.82 6.44 -10.12
CA LEU A 115 2.04 6.24 -11.34
C LEU A 115 2.90 5.68 -12.49
N GLU A 116 4.18 6.07 -12.62
CA GLU A 116 5.10 5.42 -13.57
C GLU A 116 5.27 3.93 -13.30
N LEU A 117 5.43 3.56 -12.02
CA LEU A 117 5.54 2.16 -11.61
C LEU A 117 4.26 1.39 -11.95
N LEU A 118 3.10 1.95 -11.59
CA LEU A 118 1.80 1.31 -11.83
C LEU A 118 1.51 1.12 -13.32
N GLN A 119 1.86 2.10 -14.16
CA GLN A 119 1.73 1.99 -15.62
C GLN A 119 2.63 0.88 -16.18
N LYS A 120 3.88 0.76 -15.70
CA LYS A 120 4.80 -0.35 -16.09
C LYS A 120 4.26 -1.71 -15.64
N MET A 121 3.66 -1.77 -14.46
CA MET A 121 3.03 -2.99 -13.93
C MET A 121 1.67 -3.29 -14.56
N LYS A 122 1.12 -2.37 -15.36
CA LYS A 122 -0.21 -2.48 -15.99
C LYS A 122 -1.34 -2.69 -14.97
N VAL A 123 -1.22 -2.04 -13.81
CA VAL A 123 -2.23 -2.08 -12.75
C VAL A 123 -3.15 -0.87 -12.92
N PRO A 124 -4.49 -1.02 -12.95
CA PRO A 124 -5.41 0.11 -12.97
C PRO A 124 -5.27 0.99 -11.73
N PHE A 125 -5.32 2.32 -11.90
CA PHE A 125 -5.17 3.24 -10.79
C PHE A 125 -6.05 4.50 -10.92
N GLU A 126 -6.40 5.06 -9.75
CA GLU A 126 -7.04 6.36 -9.61
C GLU A 126 -6.34 7.18 -8.53
N ILE A 127 -6.45 8.50 -8.62
CA ILE A 127 -5.85 9.41 -7.65
C ILE A 127 -6.88 9.73 -6.56
N VAL A 128 -6.42 9.73 -5.31
CA VAL A 128 -7.12 10.29 -4.15
C VAL A 128 -6.33 11.50 -3.68
N LEU A 129 -6.93 12.69 -3.78
CA LEU A 129 -6.30 13.93 -3.33
C LEU A 129 -6.67 14.18 -1.86
N ASN A 130 -5.74 13.90 -0.97
CA ASN A 130 -5.85 14.18 0.46
C ASN A 130 -5.51 15.65 0.76
N LYS A 131 -6.18 16.23 1.76
CA LYS A 131 -6.10 17.67 2.10
C LYS A 131 -6.22 18.55 0.86
N ALA A 132 -7.25 18.29 0.05
CA ALA A 132 -7.40 18.85 -1.29
C ALA A 132 -7.44 20.39 -1.34
N ASP A 133 -7.78 21.03 -0.22
CA ASP A 133 -7.88 22.47 0.01
C ASP A 133 -6.59 23.10 0.60
N VAL A 134 -5.56 22.30 0.93
CA VAL A 134 -4.31 22.75 1.55
C VAL A 134 -3.16 22.68 0.56
N GLY A 135 -3.09 23.63 -0.36
CA GLY A 135 -1.97 23.77 -1.28
C GLY A 135 -2.38 24.12 -2.71
N ASP A 136 -1.49 23.81 -3.66
CA ASP A 136 -1.70 24.07 -5.07
C ASP A 136 -1.93 22.77 -5.84
N ARG A 137 -3.18 22.51 -6.22
CA ARG A 137 -3.58 21.30 -6.93
C ARG A 137 -3.08 21.23 -8.38
N ARG A 138 -2.60 22.34 -8.97
CA ARG A 138 -2.21 22.41 -10.39
C ARG A 138 -1.13 21.40 -10.75
N GLU A 139 -0.18 21.14 -9.85
CA GLU A 139 0.87 20.15 -10.10
C GLU A 139 0.32 18.71 -10.08
N ILE A 140 -0.67 18.43 -9.24
CA ILE A 140 -1.34 17.11 -9.21
C ILE A 140 -2.17 16.90 -10.47
N GLU A 141 -2.88 17.94 -10.92
CA GLU A 141 -3.67 17.90 -12.16
C GLU A 141 -2.79 17.65 -13.39
N LYS A 142 -1.65 18.33 -13.50
CA LYS A 142 -0.66 18.06 -14.56
C LYS A 142 -0.18 16.61 -14.54
N VAL A 143 0.08 16.05 -13.35
CA VAL A 143 0.45 14.64 -13.21
C VAL A 143 -0.72 13.75 -13.67
N ALA A 144 -1.95 14.01 -13.22
CA ALA A 144 -3.13 13.24 -13.63
C ALA A 144 -3.33 13.22 -15.15
N GLU A 145 -3.23 14.39 -15.80
CA GLU A 145 -3.30 14.54 -17.26
C GLU A 145 -2.20 13.75 -17.97
N ARG A 146 -0.95 13.85 -17.49
CA ARG A 146 0.20 13.14 -18.06
C ARG A 146 0.01 11.63 -18.10
N PHE A 147 -0.65 11.07 -17.09
CA PHE A 147 -0.93 9.64 -16.98
C PHE A 147 -2.31 9.23 -17.49
N ASN A 148 -3.07 10.17 -18.06
CA ASN A 148 -4.44 9.94 -18.53
C ASN A 148 -5.32 9.29 -17.46
N THR A 149 -5.25 9.81 -16.23
CA THR A 149 -6.08 9.40 -15.10
C THR A 149 -6.80 10.62 -14.51
N ARG A 150 -7.70 10.38 -13.56
CA ARG A 150 -8.45 11.44 -12.87
C ARG A 150 -8.24 11.40 -11.37
N ILE A 151 -8.45 12.55 -10.74
CA ILE A 151 -8.69 12.65 -9.31
C ILE A 151 -10.10 12.13 -9.07
N SER A 152 -10.21 10.96 -8.46
CA SER A 152 -11.47 10.24 -8.26
C SER A 152 -12.16 10.58 -6.94
N VAL A 153 -11.36 10.97 -5.95
CA VAL A 153 -11.80 11.31 -4.60
C VAL A 153 -10.96 12.48 -4.11
N GLU A 154 -11.63 13.45 -3.51
CA GLU A 154 -11.00 14.57 -2.81
C GLU A 154 -11.40 14.52 -1.34
N ILE A 155 -10.42 14.62 -0.45
CA ILE A 155 -10.63 14.67 0.99
C ILE A 155 -10.14 16.03 1.46
N PRO A 156 -11.03 16.95 1.88
CA PRO A 156 -10.60 18.24 2.41
C PRO A 156 -9.92 18.07 3.77
N TYR A 157 -9.13 19.07 4.16
CA TYR A 157 -8.57 19.16 5.48
C TYR A 157 -9.69 19.32 6.52
N SER A 158 -9.59 18.57 7.62
CA SER A 158 -10.56 18.61 8.70
C SER A 158 -9.87 18.48 10.05
N GLU A 159 -9.97 19.53 10.86
CA GLU A 159 -9.52 19.48 12.25
C GLU A 159 -10.30 18.45 13.08
N GLU A 160 -11.58 18.23 12.74
CA GLU A 160 -12.41 17.24 13.41
C GLU A 160 -11.92 15.82 13.13
N LEU A 161 -11.48 15.53 11.90
CA LEU A 161 -10.86 14.26 11.53
C LEU A 161 -9.56 14.03 12.31
N ILE A 162 -8.72 15.06 12.43
CA ILE A 162 -7.47 15.01 13.22
C ILE A 162 -7.80 14.74 14.69
N LYS A 163 -8.79 15.45 15.25
CA LYS A 163 -9.22 15.25 16.64
C LYS A 163 -9.75 13.83 16.86
N ALA A 164 -10.57 13.32 15.93
CA ALA A 164 -11.12 11.98 15.98
C ALA A 164 -10.02 10.91 15.94
N TYR A 165 -8.98 11.11 15.11
CA TYR A 165 -7.80 10.25 15.08
C TYR A 165 -7.07 10.23 16.43
N CYS A 166 -6.78 11.40 17.00
CA CYS A 166 -6.12 11.52 18.30
C CYS A 166 -6.91 10.86 19.44
N GLU A 167 -8.23 10.94 19.39
CA GLU A 167 -9.14 10.34 20.38
C GLU A 167 -9.48 8.87 20.10
N LYS A 168 -8.99 8.31 18.98
CA LYS A 168 -9.27 6.94 18.50
C LYS A 168 -10.76 6.68 18.21
N ASP A 169 -11.48 7.70 17.78
CA ASP A 169 -12.90 7.66 17.45
C ASP A 169 -13.16 8.13 16.01
N LEU A 170 -12.46 7.51 15.06
CA LEU A 170 -12.64 7.81 13.62
C LEU A 170 -14.05 7.50 13.12
N ARG A 171 -14.83 6.67 13.84
CA ARG A 171 -16.20 6.29 13.44
C ARG A 171 -17.13 7.49 13.38
N ARG A 172 -16.93 8.51 14.23
CA ARG A 172 -17.77 9.71 14.25
C ARG A 172 -17.62 10.59 13.00
N VAL A 173 -16.51 10.50 12.29
CA VAL A 173 -16.20 11.36 11.12
C VAL A 173 -16.40 10.67 9.77
N VAL A 174 -16.83 9.40 9.75
CA VAL A 174 -17.08 8.66 8.50
C VAL A 174 -18.13 9.35 7.63
N GLY A 175 -19.16 9.95 8.23
CA GLY A 175 -20.20 10.69 7.51
C GLY A 175 -19.70 11.95 6.81
N LEU A 176 -18.66 12.60 7.33
CA LEU A 176 -18.09 13.84 6.75
C LEU A 176 -17.39 13.57 5.41
N LEU A 177 -16.85 12.37 5.22
CA LEU A 177 -16.18 11.95 3.99
C LEU A 177 -17.17 11.59 2.86
N MET A 178 -18.44 11.32 3.20
CA MET A 178 -19.48 10.90 2.25
C MET A 178 -20.28 12.08 1.68
N SER A 179 -20.23 13.25 2.33
CA SER A 179 -20.96 14.46 1.91
C SER A 179 -20.28 15.30 0.82
N GLY A 180 -19.12 14.89 0.30
CA GLY A 180 -18.34 15.62 -0.72
C GLY A 180 -18.48 15.10 -2.16
N GLY A 181 -19.21 14.01 -2.39
CA GLY A 181 -19.43 13.47 -3.74
C GLY A 181 -20.57 14.20 -4.44
N ASN A 182 -20.24 15.26 -5.19
CA ASN A 182 -21.21 15.92 -6.06
C ASN A 182 -21.59 14.97 -7.20
N GLU A 183 -22.89 14.71 -7.35
CA GLU A 183 -23.47 14.08 -8.53
C GLU A 183 -23.12 14.95 -9.76
N GLY A 184 -22.52 14.33 -10.78
CA GLY A 184 -22.17 14.96 -12.07
C GLY A 184 -21.94 13.90 -13.13
#